data_AF-A0A067NRI2-F1
#
_entry.id   AF-A0A067NRI2-F1
#
_cell.length_a   1.000
_cell.length_b   1.000
_cell.length_c   1.000
_cell.angle_alpha   90.00
_cell.angle_beta   90.00
_cell.angle_gamma   90.00
#
_symmetry.space_group_name_H-M   'P 1'
#
loop_
_entity.id
_entity.type
_entity.pdbx_description
1 polymer ?
#
loop_
_entity_poly.entity_id
_entity_poly.type
_entity_poly.pdbx_seq_one_letter_code
_entity_poly.pdbx_strand_id
1 'polypeptide(L)'
;MSSTQQTELLDSLPYYDNDLDTHPELRQKVEQELARAGKPPTTLHPRVPPPITLFAKNPLLQAELERVESHQPFPQVDQIRYQLPGPTSVPGTDEEWQAAVRNAQAQLEHQRLRQSNATLLQTYGSNAWRIHNYLLEANSQQIEKALEDLKQLTVDLNRERKNSQTRLGAQLTALETRWTELISNILQIEMANVALDIDIDRLNKKEADLAAM
;
A
#
# COMPACT_ATOMS: atom_id res chain seq x y z
N MET A 1 12.91 28.14 1.69
CA MET A 1 14.22 27.66 1.22
C MET A 1 14.01 26.27 0.65
N SER A 2 13.91 26.17 -0.68
CA SER A 2 13.74 24.89 -1.36
C SER A 2 15.05 24.13 -1.27
N SER A 3 15.12 23.15 -0.37
CA SER A 3 16.20 22.17 -0.37
C SER A 3 16.11 21.40 -1.68
N THR A 4 17.06 21.64 -2.58
CA THR A 4 17.36 20.77 -3.72
C THR A 4 17.73 19.41 -3.12
N GLN A 5 16.75 18.52 -2.98
CA GLN A 5 17.00 17.13 -2.61
C GLN A 5 17.78 16.53 -3.78
N GLN A 6 19.11 16.41 -3.61
CA GLN A 6 19.89 15.52 -4.46
C GLN A 6 19.21 14.16 -4.38
N THR A 7 18.64 13.75 -5.50
CA THR A 7 18.06 12.42 -5.61
C THR A 7 19.25 11.48 -5.63
N GLU A 8 19.60 10.93 -4.47
CA GLU A 8 20.57 9.86 -4.41
C GLU A 8 20.13 8.78 -5.38
N LEU A 9 20.95 8.50 -6.38
CA LEU A 9 20.68 7.47 -7.37
C LEU A 9 20.92 6.13 -6.71
N LEU A 10 19.90 5.62 -6.04
CA LEU A 10 19.87 4.28 -5.47
C LEU A 10 19.51 3.33 -6.61
N ASP A 11 20.51 2.70 -7.22
CA ASP A 11 20.32 1.67 -8.24
C ASP A 11 20.45 0.28 -7.61
N SER A 12 19.45 -0.55 -7.85
CA SER A 12 19.46 -1.98 -7.51
C SER A 12 18.70 -2.72 -8.59
N LEU A 13 19.13 -3.95 -8.91
CA LEU A 13 18.57 -4.75 -10.00
C LEU A 13 17.82 -5.98 -9.46
N PRO A 14 16.59 -5.85 -8.89
CA PRO A 14 15.84 -6.96 -8.30
C PRO A 14 15.65 -8.21 -9.16
N TYR A 15 15.60 -8.08 -10.49
CA TYR A 15 15.45 -9.23 -11.40
C TYR A 15 16.77 -9.94 -11.72
N TYR A 16 17.91 -9.37 -11.33
CA TYR A 16 19.25 -9.90 -11.59
C TYR A 16 20.00 -10.24 -10.31
N ASP A 17 19.98 -9.32 -9.33
CA ASP A 17 20.64 -9.46 -8.05
C ASP A 17 19.91 -10.47 -7.16
N ASN A 18 20.65 -11.46 -6.64
CA ASN A 18 20.12 -12.45 -5.70
C ASN A 18 20.65 -12.24 -4.27
N ASP A 19 21.14 -11.04 -3.98
CA ASP A 19 21.94 -10.74 -2.77
C ASP A 19 21.21 -11.04 -1.46
N LEU A 20 19.89 -10.86 -1.42
CA LEU A 20 19.09 -11.13 -0.23
C LEU A 20 18.96 -12.63 0.07
N ASP A 21 19.00 -13.47 -0.95
CA ASP A 21 18.94 -14.93 -0.81
C ASP A 21 20.34 -15.51 -0.58
N THR A 22 21.37 -14.91 -1.18
CA THR A 22 22.77 -15.35 -1.00
C THR A 22 23.37 -14.87 0.33
N HIS A 23 22.98 -13.68 0.81
CA HIS A 23 23.57 -13.02 1.99
C HIS A 23 22.48 -12.64 3.02
N PRO A 24 21.97 -13.60 3.81
CA PRO A 24 20.97 -13.32 4.85
C PRO A 24 21.50 -12.36 5.94
N GLU A 25 22.81 -12.23 6.09
CA GLU A 25 23.46 -11.29 7.01
C GLU A 25 23.15 -9.81 6.70
N LEU A 26 22.73 -9.49 5.46
CA LEU A 26 22.35 -8.12 5.09
C LEU A 26 21.16 -7.64 5.92
N ARG A 27 20.19 -8.52 6.19
CA ARG A 27 19.03 -8.18 7.05
C ARG A 27 19.48 -7.89 8.48
N GLN A 28 20.40 -8.67 9.02
CA GLN A 28 20.93 -8.47 10.38
C GLN A 28 21.72 -7.17 10.49
N LYS A 29 22.50 -6.80 9.47
CA LYS A 29 23.21 -5.51 9.43
C LYS A 29 22.23 -4.33 9.45
N VAL A 30 21.15 -4.39 8.68
CA VAL A 30 20.11 -3.36 8.69
C VAL A 30 19.47 -3.25 10.07
N GLU A 31 19.18 -4.37 10.73
CA GLU A 31 18.62 -4.39 12.09
C GLU A 31 19.59 -3.81 13.13
N GLN A 32 20.89 -4.11 13.02
CA GLN A 32 21.92 -3.52 13.89
C GLN A 32 22.03 -2.00 13.69
N GLU A 33 21.98 -1.51 12.45
CA GLU A 33 21.98 -0.07 12.17
C GLU A 33 20.71 0.62 12.66
N LEU A 34 19.54 -0.03 12.54
CA LEU A 34 18.30 0.44 13.15
C LEU A 34 18.39 0.51 14.67
N ALA A 35 18.97 -0.51 15.31
CA ALA A 35 19.20 -0.52 16.76
C ALA A 35 20.17 0.60 17.19
N ARG A 36 21.19 0.88 16.37
CA ARG A 36 22.18 1.95 16.59
C ARG A 36 21.57 3.35 16.39
N ALA A 37 20.67 3.51 15.42
CA ALA A 37 20.00 4.78 15.12
C ALA A 37 19.04 5.24 16.22
N GLY A 38 18.68 4.36 17.16
CA GLY A 38 17.80 4.67 18.30
C GLY A 38 16.31 4.69 17.90
N LYS A 39 15.44 4.93 18.89
CA LYS A 39 13.98 4.96 18.66
C LYS A 39 13.61 6.04 17.64
N PRO A 40 12.70 5.75 16.70
CA PRO A 40 12.23 6.76 15.76
C PRO A 40 11.63 7.95 16.53
N PRO A 41 11.80 9.19 16.03
CA PRO A 41 11.25 10.37 16.68
C PRO A 41 9.73 10.24 16.83
N THR A 42 9.21 10.52 18.03
CA THR A 42 7.77 10.47 18.33
C THR A 42 6.94 11.48 17.51
N THR A 43 7.60 12.49 16.95
CA THR A 43 6.96 13.52 16.14
C THR A 43 6.73 13.02 14.72
N LEU A 44 5.48 13.11 14.26
CA LEU A 44 5.11 12.80 12.87
C LEU A 44 5.94 13.66 11.90
N HIS A 45 6.36 13.05 10.79
CA HIS A 45 7.11 13.73 9.75
C HIS A 45 6.28 14.90 9.18
N PRO A 46 6.88 16.06 8.84
CA PRO A 46 6.15 17.24 8.34
C PRO A 46 5.39 17.04 7.01
N ARG A 47 5.59 15.90 6.33
CA ARG A 47 4.84 15.49 5.13
C ARG A 47 3.61 14.64 5.46
N VAL A 48 3.46 14.20 6.70
CA VAL A 48 2.25 13.51 7.17
C VAL A 48 1.17 14.57 7.30
N PRO A 49 0.06 14.46 6.54
CA PRO A 49 -1.05 15.38 6.68
C PRO A 49 -1.58 15.36 8.12
N PRO A 50 -2.09 16.49 8.64
CA PRO A 50 -2.76 16.48 9.94
C PRO A 50 -3.96 15.51 9.90
N PRO A 51 -4.36 14.96 11.07
CA PRO A 51 -5.50 14.07 11.15
C PRO A 51 -6.75 14.77 10.59
N ILE A 52 -7.47 14.05 9.72
CA ILE A 52 -8.64 14.58 9.03
C ILE A 52 -9.81 14.62 10.01
N THR A 53 -10.46 15.77 10.12
CA THR A 53 -11.73 15.89 10.83
C THR A 53 -12.86 15.32 9.97
N LEU A 54 -13.33 14.13 10.32
CA LEU A 54 -14.44 13.49 9.62
C LEU A 54 -15.75 14.25 9.89
N PHE A 55 -16.60 14.35 8.88
CA PHE A 55 -17.96 14.92 8.97
C PHE A 55 -18.06 16.38 9.47
N ALA A 56 -17.04 17.22 9.27
CA ALA A 56 -17.04 18.62 9.68
C ALA A 56 -18.25 19.46 9.20
N LYS A 57 -18.93 19.03 8.12
CA LYS A 57 -20.13 19.70 7.59
C LYS A 57 -21.45 19.19 8.19
N ASN A 58 -21.43 18.03 8.84
CA ASN A 58 -22.62 17.33 9.31
C ASN A 58 -22.55 17.11 10.83
N PRO A 59 -23.10 18.03 11.63
CA PRO A 59 -22.96 17.98 13.10
C PRO A 59 -23.57 16.71 13.71
N LEU A 60 -24.62 16.15 13.10
CA LEU A 60 -25.23 14.90 13.57
C LEU A 60 -24.27 13.70 13.43
N LEU A 61 -23.54 13.61 12.32
CA LEU A 61 -22.59 12.52 12.10
C LEU A 61 -21.34 12.68 12.98
N GLN A 62 -20.94 13.91 13.23
CA GLN A 62 -19.86 14.20 14.17
C GLN A 62 -20.24 13.79 15.60
N ALA A 63 -21.45 14.12 16.05
CA ALA A 63 -21.93 13.71 17.37
C ALA A 63 -22.04 12.18 17.51
N GLU A 64 -22.45 11.47 16.45
CA GLU A 64 -22.46 10.01 16.45
C GLU A 64 -21.05 9.42 16.50
N LEU A 65 -20.08 10.03 15.83
CA LEU A 65 -18.68 9.61 15.90
C LEU A 65 -18.13 9.80 17.33
N GLU A 66 -18.38 10.94 17.96
CA GLU A 66 -18.00 11.22 19.36
C GLU A 66 -18.68 10.24 20.34
N ARG A 67 -19.95 9.86 20.08
CA ARG A 67 -20.67 8.84 20.85
C ARG A 67 -20.00 7.46 20.73
N VAL A 68 -19.59 7.08 19.52
CA VAL A 68 -18.88 5.82 19.26
C VAL A 68 -17.48 5.82 19.89
N GLU A 69 -16.75 6.93 19.79
CA GLU A 69 -15.44 7.11 20.44
C GLU A 69 -15.55 6.99 21.97
N SER A 70 -16.61 7.55 22.55
CA SER A 70 -16.91 7.42 23.98
C SER A 70 -17.53 6.07 24.38
N HIS A 71 -17.62 5.12 23.44
CA HIS A 71 -18.13 3.76 23.65
C HIS A 71 -19.55 3.73 24.24
N GLN A 72 -20.35 4.77 23.97
CA GLN A 72 -21.73 4.81 24.43
C GLN A 72 -22.61 3.95 23.51
N PRO A 73 -23.49 3.09 24.06
CA PRO A 73 -24.42 2.31 23.25
C PRO A 73 -25.42 3.20 22.50
N PHE A 74 -25.95 2.71 21.38
CA PHE A 74 -26.95 3.47 20.61
C PHE A 74 -28.27 3.52 21.41
N PRO A 75 -28.96 4.67 21.48
CA PRO A 75 -30.26 4.75 22.12
C PRO A 75 -31.22 3.74 21.48
N GLN A 76 -32.00 3.05 22.30
CA GLN A 76 -32.96 2.07 21.80
C GLN A 76 -33.96 2.77 20.87
N VAL A 77 -34.18 2.18 19.70
CA VAL A 77 -35.17 2.69 18.75
C VAL A 77 -36.55 2.62 19.42
N ASP A 78 -37.28 3.72 19.38
CA ASP A 78 -38.63 3.77 19.92
C ASP A 78 -39.56 2.83 19.12
N GLN A 79 -39.94 1.72 19.76
CA GLN A 79 -40.84 0.72 19.18
C GLN A 79 -42.31 1.08 19.40
N ILE A 80 -42.61 1.98 20.34
CA ILE A 80 -43.97 2.35 20.74
C ILE A 80 -44.68 3.09 19.59
N ARG A 81 -43.92 3.86 18.80
CA ARG A 81 -44.41 4.56 17.61
C ARG A 81 -45.04 3.65 16.56
N TYR A 82 -44.64 2.37 16.49
CA TYR A 82 -45.14 1.40 15.52
C TYR A 82 -46.21 0.47 16.10
N GLN A 83 -46.54 0.63 17.38
CA GLN A 83 -47.56 -0.13 18.08
C GLN A 83 -48.75 0.79 18.38
N LEU A 84 -49.96 0.25 18.55
CA LEU A 84 -51.12 0.98 19.06
C LEU A 84 -51.35 0.62 20.54
N PRO A 85 -50.48 1.01 21.49
CA PRO A 85 -50.77 0.77 22.89
C PRO A 85 -51.94 1.66 23.33
N GLY A 86 -52.77 1.11 24.21
CA GLY A 86 -53.70 1.92 25.01
C GLY A 86 -52.96 2.77 26.06
N PRO A 87 -53.67 3.65 26.78
CA PRO A 87 -53.09 4.36 27.91
C PRO A 87 -52.57 3.38 28.98
N THR A 88 -51.45 3.72 29.60
CA THR A 88 -50.78 2.86 30.58
C THR A 88 -51.42 2.99 31.97
N SER A 89 -52.07 4.11 32.26
CA SER A 89 -52.73 4.35 33.55
C SER A 89 -54.20 3.88 33.57
N VAL A 90 -54.66 3.35 34.71
CA VAL A 90 -56.07 2.96 34.95
C VAL A 90 -56.60 3.72 36.17
N PRO A 91 -57.57 4.64 36.05
CA PRO A 91 -58.14 5.20 34.81
C PRO A 91 -57.14 6.13 34.08
N GLY A 92 -57.14 6.06 32.74
CA GLY A 92 -56.21 6.80 31.88
C GLY A 92 -56.37 8.32 31.96
N THR A 93 -55.26 9.05 32.02
CA THR A 93 -55.26 10.52 31.93
C THR A 93 -55.68 10.98 30.53
N ASP A 94 -56.39 12.12 30.41
CA ASP A 94 -56.86 12.67 29.12
C ASP A 94 -55.69 12.89 28.13
N GLU A 95 -54.52 13.30 28.63
CA GLU A 95 -53.30 13.47 27.83
C GLU A 95 -52.79 12.16 27.20
N GLU A 96 -52.87 11.04 27.94
CA GLU A 96 -52.46 9.73 27.44
C GLU A 96 -53.40 9.24 26.33
N TRP A 97 -54.70 9.50 26.48
CA TRP A 97 -55.68 9.22 25.43
C TRP A 97 -55.46 10.07 24.18
N GLN A 98 -55.21 11.37 24.33
CA GLN A 98 -54.89 12.25 23.21
C GLN A 98 -53.59 11.84 22.50
N ALA A 99 -52.58 11.37 23.25
CA ALA A 99 -51.35 10.83 22.67
C ALA A 99 -51.60 9.53 21.89
N ALA A 100 -52.37 8.60 22.45
CA ALA A 100 -52.74 7.34 21.79
C ALA A 100 -53.52 7.59 20.49
N VAL A 101 -54.49 8.51 20.49
CA VAL A 101 -55.26 8.90 19.30
C VAL A 101 -54.38 9.52 18.23
N ARG A 102 -53.46 10.43 18.60
CA ARG A 102 -52.51 11.02 17.66
C ARG A 102 -51.59 9.97 17.02
N ASN A 103 -51.11 9.00 17.81
CA ASN A 103 -50.31 7.88 17.29
C ASN A 103 -51.15 7.02 16.31
N ALA A 104 -52.38 6.68 16.66
CA ALA A 104 -53.28 5.91 15.80
C ALA A 104 -53.57 6.63 14.47
N GLN A 105 -53.81 7.94 14.49
CA GLN A 105 -54.00 8.75 13.29
C GLN A 105 -52.74 8.77 12.42
N ALA A 106 -51.56 8.98 13.00
CA ALA A 106 -50.30 8.94 12.27
C ALA A 106 -50.07 7.57 11.62
N GLN A 107 -50.38 6.48 12.32
CA GLN A 107 -50.25 5.13 11.78
C GLN A 107 -51.22 4.86 10.64
N LEU A 108 -52.47 5.34 10.71
CA LEU A 108 -53.42 5.21 9.61
C LEU A 108 -52.89 5.85 8.33
N GLU A 109 -52.34 7.07 8.43
CA GLU A 109 -51.75 7.76 7.29
C GLU A 109 -50.48 7.03 6.78
N HIS A 110 -49.65 6.51 7.67
CA HIS A 110 -48.52 5.67 7.27
C HIS A 110 -48.96 4.40 6.53
N GLN A 111 -50.05 3.74 6.93
CA GLN A 111 -50.57 2.57 6.22
C GLN A 111 -51.13 2.95 4.85
N ARG A 112 -51.83 4.09 4.73
CA ARG A 112 -52.29 4.61 3.42
C ARG A 112 -51.13 4.88 2.46
N LEU A 113 -50.07 5.54 2.95
CA LEU A 113 -48.85 5.77 2.17
C LEU A 113 -48.16 4.46 1.79
N ARG A 114 -48.06 3.51 2.73
CA ARG A 114 -47.47 2.20 2.47
C ARG A 114 -48.24 1.44 1.39
N GLN A 115 -49.57 1.49 1.43
CA GLN A 115 -50.40 0.85 0.41
C GLN A 115 -50.17 1.49 -0.97
N SER A 116 -50.10 2.82 -1.03
CA SER A 116 -49.79 3.55 -2.27
C SER A 116 -48.38 3.25 -2.80
N ASN A 117 -47.38 3.13 -1.91
CA ASN A 117 -46.03 2.75 -2.29
C ASN A 117 -45.96 1.28 -2.75
N ALA A 118 -46.72 0.38 -2.12
CA ALA A 118 -46.79 -1.02 -2.49
C ALA A 118 -47.45 -1.22 -3.85
N THR A 119 -48.50 -0.45 -4.19
CA THR A 119 -49.09 -0.50 -5.53
C THR A 119 -48.11 0.00 -6.59
N LEU A 120 -47.37 1.08 -6.33
CA LEU A 120 -46.30 1.55 -7.23
C LEU A 120 -45.17 0.54 -7.40
N LEU A 121 -44.76 -0.12 -6.31
CA LEU A 121 -43.74 -1.17 -6.36
C LEU A 121 -44.25 -2.39 -7.15
N GLN A 122 -45.51 -2.76 -6.99
CA GLN A 122 -46.11 -3.86 -7.75
C GLN A 122 -46.19 -3.55 -9.25
N THR A 123 -46.47 -2.31 -9.63
CA THR A 123 -46.56 -1.91 -11.05
C THR A 123 -45.19 -1.71 -11.71
N TYR A 124 -44.23 -1.09 -11.02
CA TYR A 124 -42.95 -0.69 -11.64
C TYR A 124 -41.72 -1.42 -11.11
N GLY A 125 -41.82 -2.09 -9.96
CA GLY A 125 -40.68 -2.67 -9.26
C GLY A 125 -39.93 -3.70 -10.09
N SER A 126 -40.63 -4.64 -10.74
CA SER A 126 -39.99 -5.67 -11.56
C SER A 126 -39.16 -5.09 -12.71
N ASN A 127 -39.69 -4.08 -13.41
CA ASN A 127 -39.00 -3.42 -14.51
C ASN A 127 -37.82 -2.56 -14.00
N ALA A 128 -38.01 -1.83 -12.90
CA ALA A 128 -36.94 -1.04 -12.30
C ALA A 128 -35.77 -1.93 -11.85
N TRP A 129 -36.05 -3.08 -11.23
CA TRP A 129 -35.02 -4.05 -10.83
C TRP A 129 -34.27 -4.65 -12.02
N ARG A 130 -34.97 -4.93 -13.13
CA ARG A 130 -34.30 -5.43 -14.35
C ARG A 130 -33.35 -4.40 -14.95
N ILE A 131 -33.77 -3.13 -15.00
CA ILE A 131 -32.90 -2.02 -15.46
C ILE A 131 -31.71 -1.87 -14.52
N HIS A 132 -31.94 -1.90 -13.20
CA HIS A 132 -30.88 -1.81 -12.22
C HIS A 132 -29.85 -2.94 -12.38
N ASN A 133 -30.30 -4.19 -12.54
CA ASN A 133 -29.42 -5.33 -12.77
C ASN A 133 -28.62 -5.18 -14.07
N TYR A 134 -29.25 -4.74 -15.16
CA TYR A 134 -28.56 -4.48 -16.42
C TYR A 134 -27.45 -3.42 -16.28
N LEU A 135 -27.72 -2.33 -15.57
CA LEU A 135 -26.72 -1.31 -15.29
C LEU A 135 -25.60 -1.82 -14.37
N LEU A 136 -25.94 -2.66 -13.39
CA LEU A 136 -24.97 -3.28 -12.49
C LEU A 136 -24.03 -4.22 -13.26
N GLU A 137 -24.57 -5.05 -14.16
CA GLU A 137 -23.80 -5.93 -15.03
C GLU A 137 -22.86 -5.13 -15.95
N ALA A 138 -23.37 -4.05 -16.57
CA ALA A 138 -22.55 -3.17 -17.39
C ALA A 138 -21.41 -2.52 -16.59
N ASN A 139 -21.67 -2.07 -15.37
CA ASN A 139 -20.64 -1.52 -14.48
C ASN A 139 -19.61 -2.59 -14.08
N SER A 140 -20.05 -3.82 -13.79
CA SER A 140 -19.13 -4.94 -13.48
C SER A 140 -18.17 -5.19 -14.66
N GLN A 141 -18.71 -5.28 -15.88
CA GLN A 141 -17.91 -5.48 -17.09
C GLN A 141 -16.91 -4.35 -17.32
N GLN A 142 -17.30 -3.10 -17.07
CA GLN A 142 -16.39 -1.96 -17.19
C GLN A 142 -15.24 -2.02 -16.17
N ILE A 143 -15.55 -2.36 -14.92
CA ILE A 143 -14.54 -2.48 -13.85
C ILE A 143 -13.60 -3.66 -14.13
N GLU A 144 -14.14 -4.81 -14.55
CA GLU A 144 -13.34 -5.98 -14.92
C GLU A 144 -12.40 -5.68 -16.09
N LYS A 145 -12.89 -4.96 -17.10
CA LYS A 145 -12.06 -4.52 -18.23
C LYS A 145 -10.94 -3.58 -17.77
N ALA A 146 -11.27 -2.56 -16.98
CA ALA A 146 -10.27 -1.62 -16.47
C ALA A 146 -9.20 -2.33 -15.60
N LEU A 147 -9.63 -3.35 -14.83
CA LEU A 147 -8.73 -4.18 -14.04
C LEU A 147 -7.79 -5.01 -14.94
N GLU A 148 -8.32 -5.61 -15.99
CA GLU A 148 -7.51 -6.37 -16.95
C GLU A 148 -6.51 -5.47 -17.69
N ASP A 149 -6.94 -4.28 -18.13
CA ASP A 149 -6.06 -3.30 -18.77
C ASP A 149 -4.92 -2.87 -17.82
N LEU A 150 -5.22 -2.64 -16.53
CA LEU A 150 -4.20 -2.31 -15.52
C LEU A 150 -3.24 -3.48 -15.25
N LYS A 151 -3.74 -4.72 -15.25
CA LYS A 151 -2.88 -5.91 -15.12
C LYS A 151 -1.94 -6.03 -16.30
N GLN A 152 -2.42 -5.83 -17.53
CA GLN A 152 -1.60 -5.86 -18.72
C GLN A 152 -0.52 -4.78 -18.67
N LEU A 153 -0.88 -3.54 -18.33
CA LEU A 153 0.08 -2.45 -18.14
C LEU A 153 1.16 -2.81 -17.10
N THR A 154 0.76 -3.42 -15.99
CA THR A 154 1.68 -3.85 -14.93
C THR A 154 2.62 -4.95 -15.43
N VAL A 155 2.10 -5.92 -16.18
CA VAL A 155 2.90 -7.01 -16.76
C VAL A 155 3.88 -6.48 -17.80
N ASP A 156 3.45 -5.60 -18.68
CA ASP A 156 4.30 -5.00 -19.72
C ASP A 156 5.43 -4.17 -19.11
N LEU A 157 5.11 -3.35 -18.11
CA LEU A 157 6.10 -2.58 -17.37
C LEU A 157 7.09 -3.51 -16.64
N ASN A 158 6.61 -4.56 -15.98
CA ASN A 158 7.50 -5.52 -15.31
C ASN A 158 8.36 -6.29 -16.32
N ARG A 159 7.83 -6.59 -17.50
CA ARG A 159 8.58 -7.22 -18.60
C ARG A 159 9.68 -6.30 -19.11
N GLU A 160 9.37 -5.01 -19.31
CA GLU A 160 10.36 -4.01 -19.71
C GLU A 160 11.46 -3.86 -18.66
N ARG A 161 11.08 -3.73 -17.38
CA ARG A 161 12.03 -3.68 -16.24
C ARG A 161 12.91 -4.91 -16.19
N LYS A 162 12.34 -6.11 -16.34
CA LYS A 162 13.11 -7.35 -16.34
C LYS A 162 14.13 -7.35 -17.50
N ASN A 163 13.70 -7.01 -18.71
CA ASN A 163 14.58 -6.97 -19.88
C ASN A 163 15.72 -5.96 -19.70
N SER A 164 15.44 -4.76 -19.19
CA SER A 164 16.46 -3.74 -18.97
C SER A 164 17.45 -4.15 -17.88
N GLN A 165 16.96 -4.65 -16.75
CA GLN A 165 17.79 -5.10 -15.64
C GLN A 165 18.66 -6.31 -16.01
N THR A 166 18.10 -7.33 -16.68
CA THR A 166 18.90 -8.49 -17.13
C THR A 166 19.96 -8.08 -18.15
N ARG A 167 19.67 -7.14 -19.05
CA ARG A 167 20.65 -6.62 -20.01
C ARG A 167 21.79 -5.87 -19.30
N LEU A 168 21.47 -4.99 -18.36
CA LEU A 168 22.46 -4.24 -17.59
C LEU A 168 23.28 -5.15 -16.67
N GLY A 169 22.63 -6.10 -16.00
CA GLY A 169 23.29 -7.11 -15.18
C GLY A 169 24.32 -7.93 -15.98
N ALA A 170 23.94 -8.38 -17.18
CA ALA A 170 24.89 -9.07 -18.07
C ALA A 170 26.09 -8.19 -18.47
N GLN A 171 25.88 -6.89 -18.69
CA GLN A 171 26.97 -5.94 -18.95
C GLN A 171 27.87 -5.76 -17.72
N LEU A 172 27.29 -5.69 -16.52
CA LEU A 172 28.05 -5.61 -15.27
C LEU A 172 28.94 -6.84 -15.09
N THR A 173 28.41 -8.04 -15.27
CA THR A 173 29.21 -9.28 -15.16
C THR A 173 30.30 -9.36 -16.24
N ALA A 174 30.04 -8.87 -17.46
CA ALA A 174 31.07 -8.77 -18.50
C ALA A 174 32.19 -7.77 -18.13
N LEU A 175 31.85 -6.65 -17.48
CA LEU A 175 32.82 -5.68 -16.99
C LEU A 175 33.62 -6.23 -15.80
N GLU A 176 32.96 -6.95 -14.89
CA GLU A 176 33.59 -7.59 -13.73
C GLU A 176 34.58 -8.69 -14.14
N THR A 177 34.20 -9.54 -15.10
CA THR A 177 35.12 -10.55 -15.66
C THR A 177 36.31 -9.91 -16.34
N ARG A 178 36.11 -8.89 -17.17
CA ARG A 178 37.21 -8.13 -17.78
C ARG A 178 38.11 -7.48 -16.72
N TRP A 179 37.52 -6.96 -15.65
CA TRP A 179 38.27 -6.35 -14.56
C TRP A 179 39.12 -7.37 -13.80
N THR A 180 38.57 -8.54 -13.48
CA THR A 180 39.32 -9.62 -12.82
C THR A 180 40.43 -10.19 -13.72
N GLU A 181 40.19 -10.33 -15.02
CA GLU A 181 41.22 -10.69 -16.01
C GLU A 181 42.34 -9.65 -16.07
N LEU A 182 42.01 -8.35 -16.12
CA LEU A 182 43.01 -7.29 -16.12
C LEU A 182 43.87 -7.31 -14.85
N ILE A 183 43.26 -7.50 -13.68
CA ILE A 183 44.00 -7.64 -12.42
C ILE A 183 44.90 -8.87 -12.45
N SER A 184 44.39 -10.02 -12.92
CA SER A 184 45.19 -11.24 -13.03
C SER A 184 46.38 -11.04 -13.97
N ASN A 185 46.17 -10.39 -15.11
CA ASN A 185 47.24 -10.07 -16.07
C ASN A 185 48.28 -9.14 -15.48
N ILE A 186 47.87 -8.08 -14.76
CA ILE A 186 48.80 -7.17 -14.08
C ILE A 186 49.63 -7.95 -13.05
N LEU A 187 48.99 -8.78 -12.22
CA LEU A 187 49.68 -9.62 -11.24
C LEU A 187 50.68 -10.57 -11.89
N GLN A 188 50.30 -11.21 -13.00
CA GLN A 188 51.19 -12.11 -13.75
C GLN A 188 52.40 -11.36 -14.33
N ILE A 189 52.20 -10.15 -14.85
CA ILE A 189 53.29 -9.30 -15.36
C ILE A 189 54.22 -8.88 -14.22
N GLU A 190 53.67 -8.46 -13.07
CA GLU A 190 54.47 -8.09 -11.89
C GLU A 190 55.30 -9.28 -11.39
N MET A 191 54.71 -10.47 -11.32
CA MET A 191 55.44 -11.70 -10.97
C MET A 191 56.54 -12.04 -11.97
N ALA A 192 56.28 -11.89 -13.28
CA ALA A 192 57.27 -12.13 -14.32
C ALA A 192 58.43 -11.13 -14.26
N ASN A 193 58.15 -9.85 -13.99
CA ASN A 193 59.18 -8.83 -13.81
C ASN A 193 60.08 -9.15 -12.62
N VAL A 194 59.49 -9.52 -11.46
CA VAL A 194 60.26 -9.93 -10.28
C VAL A 194 61.14 -11.16 -10.58
N ALA A 195 60.63 -12.14 -11.33
CA ALA A 195 61.43 -13.30 -11.72
C ALA A 195 62.59 -12.91 -12.65
N LEU A 196 62.35 -12.03 -13.62
CA LEU A 196 63.38 -11.50 -14.52
C LEU A 196 64.43 -10.68 -13.77
N ASP A 197 64.03 -9.87 -12.80
CA ASP A 197 64.96 -9.10 -11.95
C ASP A 197 65.89 -10.04 -11.16
N ILE A 198 65.36 -11.14 -10.61
CA ILE A 198 66.16 -12.17 -9.93
C ILE A 198 67.17 -12.81 -10.90
N ASP A 199 66.76 -13.11 -12.13
CA ASP A 199 67.64 -13.71 -13.12
C ASP A 199 68.69 -12.73 -13.65
N ILE A 200 68.35 -11.44 -13.81
CA ILE A 200 69.30 -10.36 -14.12
C ILE A 200 70.33 -10.23 -12.98
N ASP A 201 69.89 -10.21 -11.72
CA ASP A 201 70.80 -10.17 -10.56
C ASP A 201 71.74 -11.37 -10.51
N ARG A 202 71.27 -12.56 -10.90
CA ARG A 202 72.11 -13.76 -11.00
C ARG A 202 73.14 -13.64 -12.12
N LEU A 203 72.75 -13.12 -13.28
CA LEU A 203 73.65 -12.91 -14.41
C LEU A 203 74.70 -11.85 -14.09
N ASN A 204 74.31 -10.72 -13.49
CA ASN A 204 75.22 -9.67 -13.05
C ASN A 204 76.25 -10.18 -12.04
N LYS A 205 75.85 -11.06 -11.09
CA LYS A 205 76.79 -11.71 -10.17
C LYS A 205 77.81 -12.59 -10.91
N LYS A 206 77.36 -13.40 -11.87
CA LYS A 206 78.26 -14.23 -12.68
C LYS A 206 79.23 -13.40 -13.53
N GLU A 207 78.77 -12.29 -14.08
CA GLU A 207 79.63 -11.38 -14.85
C GLU A 207 80.69 -10.73 -13.96
N ALA A 208 80.31 -10.30 -12.75
CA ALA A 208 81.26 -9.78 -11.76
C ALA A 208 82.29 -10.83 -11.33
N ASP A 209 81.88 -12.08 -11.12
CA ASP A 209 82.78 -13.19 -10.79
C ASP A 209 83.77 -13.49 -11.92
N LEU A 210 83.32 -13.44 -13.19
CA LEU A 210 84.17 -13.62 -14.36
C LEU A 210 85.11 -12.44 -14.61
N ALA A 211 84.69 -11.21 -14.33
CA ALA A 211 85.51 -10.02 -14.46
C ALA A 211 86.58 -9.89 -13.35
N ALA A 212 86.37 -10.57 -12.22
CA ALA A 212 87.34 -10.65 -11.11
C ALA A 212 88.39 -11.76 -11.28
N MET A 213 88.28 -12.56 -12.34
CA MET A 213 89.16 -13.69 -12.69
C MET A 213 90.16 -13.28 -13.78
#